data_AF-A0A3D3PIS5-F1
#
_entry.id   AF-A0A3D3PIS5-F1
#
_cell.length_a   1.000
_cell.length_b   1.000
_cell.length_c   1.000
_cell.angle_alpha   90.00
_cell.angle_beta   90.00
_cell.angle_gamma   90.00
#
_symmetry.space_group_name_H-M   'P 1'
#
loop_
_entity.id
_entity.type
_entity.pdbx_description
1 polymer ?
#
loop_
_entity_poly.entity_id
_entity_poly.type
_entity_poly.pdbx_seq_one_letter_code
_entity_poly.pdbx_strand_id
1 'polypeptide(L)' 'EEMVEKIAAGKLNKFYKDSTLLNQEFVKDSSKTVAQFLNDIDKGLTVTAFKRVQLGA' A
#
# COMPACT_ATOMS: atom_id res chain seq x y z
N GLU A 1 18.49 -9.62 19.93
CA GLU A 1 17.13 -9.84 19.36
C GLU A 1 16.52 -8.55 18.81
N GLU A 2 16.44 -7.48 19.60
CA GLU A 2 15.97 -6.12 19.22
C GLU A 2 16.33 -5.65 17.79
N MET A 3 17.59 -5.79 17.37
CA MET A 3 18.04 -5.32 16.04
C MET A 3 17.42 -6.15 14.90
N VAL A 4 17.29 -7.47 15.09
CA VAL A 4 16.73 -8.38 14.08
C VAL A 4 15.24 -8.12 13.93
N GLU A 5 14.54 -7.86 15.04
CA GLU A 5 13.12 -7.49 15.02
C GLU A 5 12.87 -6.17 14.29
N LYS A 6 13.72 -5.15 14.52
CA LYS A 6 13.64 -3.88 13.78
C LYS A 6 13.86 -4.06 12.28
N ILE A 7 14.78 -4.95 11.88
CA ILE A 7 15.00 -5.28 10.47
C ILE A 7 13.77 -5.99 9.87
N ALA A 8 13.18 -6.94 10.59
CA ALA A 8 11.99 -7.66 10.16
C ALA A 8 10.79 -6.71 9.99
N ALA A 9 10.57 -5.80 10.96
CA ALA A 9 9.54 -4.78 10.88
C ALA A 9 9.75 -3.83 9.69
N GLY A 10 11.00 -3.42 9.42
CA GLY A 10 11.33 -2.62 8.25
C GLY A 10 10.98 -3.30 6.92
N LYS A 11 11.28 -4.61 6.80
CA LYS A 11 10.91 -5.40 5.60
C LYS A 11 9.39 -5.52 5.44
N LEU A 12 8.66 -5.78 6.52
CA LEU A 12 7.20 -5.82 6.50
C LEU A 12 6.60 -4.48 6.07
N ASN A 13 7.08 -3.38 6.64
CA ASN A 13 6.63 -2.04 6.27
C ASN A 13 6.87 -1.74 4.79
N LYS A 14 8.02 -2.14 4.25
CA LYS A 14 8.32 -2.02 2.83
C LYS A 14 7.37 -2.88 1.98
N PHE A 15 7.14 -4.13 2.37
CA PHE A 15 6.19 -5.01 1.68
C PHE A 15 4.78 -4.41 1.62
N TYR A 16 4.27 -3.85 2.72
CA TYR A 16 2.96 -3.20 2.73
C TYR A 16 2.91 -2.01 1.76
N LYS A 17 3.95 -1.16 1.73
CA LYS A 17 4.01 -0.04 0.79
C LYS A 17 4.08 -0.47 -0.67
N ASP A 18 4.85 -1.51 -0.99
CA ASP A 18 5.15 -1.87 -2.38
C ASP A 18 4.15 -2.89 -2.97
N SER A 19 3.56 -3.73 -2.11
CA SER A 19 2.80 -4.92 -2.54
C SER A 19 1.32 -4.90 -2.13
N THR A 20 0.85 -3.88 -1.40
CA THR A 20 -0.57 -3.79 -1.01
C THR A 20 -1.24 -2.53 -1.54
N LEU A 21 -2.40 -2.70 -2.18
CA LEU A 21 -3.09 -1.62 -2.91
C LEU A 21 -3.41 -0.41 -2.05
N LEU A 22 -3.83 -0.62 -0.80
CA LEU A 22 -4.30 0.45 0.08
C LEU A 22 -3.16 1.24 0.73
N ASN A 23 -2.02 0.59 1.01
CA ASN A 23 -0.89 1.22 1.71
C ASN A 23 0.16 1.80 0.76
N GLN A 24 0.06 1.54 -0.55
CA GLN A 24 0.96 2.12 -1.53
C GLN A 24 0.69 3.62 -1.72
N GLU A 25 1.72 4.33 -2.18
CA GLU A 25 1.62 5.73 -2.59
C GLU A 25 0.69 5.89 -3.80
N PHE A 26 -0.12 6.94 -3.78
CA PHE A 26 -1.04 7.21 -4.86
C PHE A 26 -0.27 7.78 -6.06
N VAL A 27 -0.36 7.12 -7.23
CA VAL A 27 0.43 7.45 -8.43
C VAL A 27 0.25 8.91 -8.91
N LYS A 28 -0.91 9.53 -8.66
CA LYS A 28 -1.18 10.92 -9.04
C LYS A 28 -0.75 11.94 -7.99
N ASP A 29 -0.53 11.51 -6.75
CA ASP A 29 -0.11 12.34 -5.63
C ASP A 29 0.57 11.46 -4.57
N SER A 30 1.91 11.41 -4.64
CA SER A 30 2.72 10.58 -3.75
C SER A 30 2.75 11.08 -2.30
N SER A 31 2.13 12.23 -1.99
CA SER A 31 2.01 12.70 -0.61
C SER A 31 0.99 11.89 0.21
N LYS A 32 0.14 11.11 -0.45
CA LYS A 32 -0.90 10.29 0.18
C LYS A 32 -0.88 8.84 -0.30
N THR A 33 -1.39 7.96 0.55
CA THR A 33 -1.68 6.57 0.20
C THR A 33 -3.01 6.45 -0.54
N VAL A 34 -3.23 5.34 -1.24
CA VAL A 34 -4.52 5.04 -1.86
C VAL A 34 -5.65 5.01 -0.83
N ALA A 35 -5.42 4.48 0.38
CA ALA A 35 -6.41 4.49 1.46
C ALA A 35 -6.80 5.91 1.91
N GLN A 36 -5.82 6.81 2.02
CA GLN A 36 -6.07 8.22 2.36
C GLN A 36 -6.86 8.91 1.24
N PHE A 37 -6.47 8.69 -0.01
CA PHE A 37 -7.21 9.21 -1.16
C PHE A 37 -8.68 8.74 -1.18
N LEU A 38 -8.95 7.47 -0.90
CA LEU A 38 -10.33 6.95 -0.87
C LEU A 38 -11.15 7.59 0.27
N ASN A 39 -10.54 7.77 1.44
CA ASN A 39 -11.19 8.43 2.58
C ASN A 39 -11.47 9.93 2.33
N ASP A 40 -10.64 10.60 1.53
CA ASP A 40 -10.87 12.00 1.12
C ASP A 40 -12.11 12.14 0.22
N ILE A 41 -12.48 11.09 -0.52
CA ILE A 41 -13.67 11.06 -1.39
C ILE A 41 -14.91 10.77 -0.55
N ASP A 42 -14.89 9.68 0.20
CA ASP A 42 -15.96 9.29 1.10
C ASP A 42 -15.40 8.46 2.26
N LYS A 43 -15.87 8.73 3.46
CA LYS A 43 -15.33 8.14 4.67
C LYS A 43 -15.68 6.64 4.72
N GLY A 44 -14.66 5.80 4.72
CA GLY A 44 -14.83 4.34 4.72
C GLY A 44 -14.94 3.71 3.33
N LEU A 45 -14.79 4.50 2.25
CA LEU A 45 -14.65 3.96 0.91
C LEU A 45 -13.39 3.08 0.81
N THR A 46 -13.55 1.89 0.24
CA THR A 46 -12.47 0.91 0.13
C THR A 46 -12.58 0.07 -1.14
N VAL A 47 -11.50 -0.62 -1.49
CA VAL A 47 -11.45 -1.54 -2.62
C VAL A 47 -11.67 -2.96 -2.13
N THR A 48 -12.69 -3.64 -2.68
CA THR A 48 -13.02 -5.02 -2.31
C THR A 48 -12.25 -6.05 -3.11
N ALA A 49 -11.97 -5.77 -4.38
CA ALA A 49 -11.18 -6.63 -5.27
C ALA A 49 -10.55 -5.82 -6.40
N PHE A 50 -9.40 -6.27 -6.90
CA PHE A 50 -8.81 -5.78 -8.15
C PHE A 50 -8.11 -6.94 -8.87
N LYS A 51 -7.98 -6.81 -10.20
CA LYS A 51 -7.23 -7.75 -11.02
C LYS A 51 -6.27 -6.97 -11.92
N ARG A 52 -4.98 -7.29 -11.85
CA ARG A 52 -3.96 -6.78 -12.75
C ARG A 52 -3.59 -7.86 -13.76
N VAL A 53 -3.61 -7.52 -15.04
CA VAL A 53 -3.13 -8.39 -16.13
C VAL A 53 -1.93 -7.72 -16.77
N GLN A 54 -0.85 -8.46 -16.97
CA GLN A 54 0.35 -8.01 -17.68
C GLN A 54 0.74 -9.09 -18.69
N LEU A 55 1.02 -8.68 -19.93
CA LEU A 55 1.46 -9.59 -20.98
C LEU A 55 2.94 -9.95 -20.74
N GLY A 56 3.25 -11.25 -20.66
CA GLY A 56 4.62 -11.77 -20.59
C GLY A 56 5.36 -11.54 -19.26
N ALA A 57 4.64 -11.40 -18.14
CA ALA A 57 5.23 -11.29 -16.80
C ALA A 57 5.71 -12.64 -16.24
#